data_AF-A0A942H4F6-F1
#
_entry.id   AF-A0A942H4F6-F1
#
_cell.length_a   1.000
_cell.length_b   1.000
_cell.length_c   1.000
_cell.angle_alpha   90.00
_cell.angle_beta   90.00
_cell.angle_gamma   90.00
#
_symmetry.space_group_name_H-M   'P 1'
#
loop_
_entity.id
_entity.type
_entity.pdbx_description
1 polymer ?
#
loop_
_entity_poly.entity_id
_entity_poly.type
_entity_poly.pdbx_seq_one_letter_code
_entity_poly.pdbx_strand_id
1 'polypeptide(L)'
;MSITRRGRWGTVTLCLWKISNFLSNWLFPSRYRARRMDREFDKKFGVDTQGIIELEGLQITGENLRHGSGYEQTKPADFEKLMSALKIRYEDFVFVDFGSGKGRGLLLASNYSFRKIIGVEFATELHEAAQENIRRYRNHAQQCRNFELYCQDAVDFPIPRDQVVFYFYNPFNEEVMAKVLANIRQSIENHPREIFILYCNSVHRDLVRHYGFAELKSNRWHTVYRSMTCERLPSLSH
;
A
#
# COMPACT_ATOMS: atom_id res chain seq x y z
N MET A 1 -0.96 -12.92 -37.79
CA MET A 1 0.50 -12.72 -37.66
C MET A 1 1.19 -14.09 -37.66
N SER A 2 2.16 -14.29 -38.56
CA SER A 2 2.60 -15.57 -39.14
C SER A 2 3.53 -16.43 -38.26
N ILE A 3 3.46 -17.76 -38.46
CA ILE A 3 4.29 -18.86 -37.91
C ILE A 3 5.81 -18.63 -38.14
N THR A 4 6.17 -17.77 -39.09
CA THR A 4 7.57 -17.54 -39.50
C THR A 4 8.44 -16.79 -38.49
N ARG A 5 7.86 -16.10 -37.48
CA ARG A 5 8.66 -15.34 -36.48
C ARG A 5 9.02 -16.09 -35.20
N ARG A 6 8.42 -17.26 -34.89
CA ARG A 6 8.61 -17.96 -33.60
C ARG A 6 8.95 -19.45 -33.70
N GLY A 7 8.98 -20.00 -34.92
CA GLY A 7 9.10 -21.45 -35.14
C GLY A 7 7.84 -22.23 -34.71
N ARG A 8 7.76 -23.50 -35.10
CA ARG A 8 6.63 -24.40 -34.76
C ARG A 8 6.49 -24.53 -33.22
N TRP A 9 7.61 -24.63 -32.52
CA TRP A 9 7.66 -24.74 -31.07
C TRP A 9 7.16 -23.47 -30.35
N GLY A 10 7.61 -22.27 -30.75
CA GLY A 10 7.12 -21.02 -30.16
C GLY A 10 5.65 -20.71 -30.46
N THR A 11 5.09 -21.30 -31.53
CA THR A 11 3.65 -21.22 -31.84
C THR A 11 2.84 -22.18 -30.97
N VAL A 12 3.33 -23.40 -30.74
CA VAL A 12 2.70 -24.40 -29.85
C VAL A 12 2.70 -23.89 -28.40
N THR A 13 3.82 -23.35 -27.90
CA THR A 13 3.91 -22.76 -26.55
C THR A 13 2.94 -21.59 -26.37
N LEU A 14 2.78 -20.74 -27.39
CA LEU A 14 1.81 -19.64 -27.35
C LEU A 14 0.36 -20.13 -27.35
N CYS A 15 0.05 -21.17 -28.13
CA CYS A 15 -1.27 -21.79 -28.13
C CYS A 15 -1.58 -22.46 -26.79
N LEU A 16 -0.64 -23.20 -26.21
CA LEU A 16 -0.78 -23.80 -24.88
C LEU A 16 -0.96 -22.74 -23.79
N TRP A 17 -0.21 -21.63 -23.86
CA TRP A 17 -0.38 -20.49 -22.97
C TRP A 17 -1.75 -19.80 -23.16
N LYS A 18 -2.25 -19.66 -24.39
CA LYS A 18 -3.58 -19.11 -24.67
C LYS A 18 -4.70 -20.03 -24.17
N ILE A 19 -4.57 -21.34 -24.35
CA ILE A 19 -5.52 -22.35 -23.87
C ILE A 19 -5.51 -22.41 -22.35
N SER A 20 -4.33 -22.41 -21.72
CA SER A 20 -4.17 -22.34 -20.27
C SER A 20 -4.76 -21.05 -19.69
N ASN A 21 -4.52 -19.89 -20.32
CA ASN A 21 -5.17 -18.64 -19.92
C ASN A 21 -6.68 -18.68 -20.14
N PHE A 22 -7.16 -19.24 -21.24
CA PHE A 22 -8.59 -19.36 -21.50
C PHE A 22 -9.28 -20.25 -20.45
N LEU A 23 -8.69 -21.41 -20.14
CA LEU A 23 -9.17 -22.32 -19.10
C LEU A 23 -9.09 -21.69 -17.70
N SER A 24 -8.00 -21.01 -17.36
CA SER A 24 -7.87 -20.29 -16.09
C SER A 24 -8.90 -19.15 -15.97
N ASN A 25 -9.16 -18.43 -17.06
CA ASN A 25 -10.16 -17.35 -17.11
C ASN A 25 -11.59 -17.89 -17.04
N TRP A 26 -11.83 -19.08 -17.60
CA TRP A 26 -13.14 -19.75 -17.56
C TRP A 26 -13.43 -20.35 -16.17
N LEU A 27 -12.42 -20.94 -15.53
CA LEU A 27 -12.52 -21.51 -14.18
C LEU A 27 -12.53 -20.44 -13.07
N PHE A 28 -11.89 -19.29 -13.29
CA PHE A 28 -11.78 -18.21 -12.30
C PHE A 28 -12.12 -16.82 -12.89
N PRO A 29 -13.36 -16.60 -13.35
CA PRO A 29 -13.77 -15.37 -14.05
C PRO A 29 -13.63 -14.11 -13.19
N SER A 30 -13.77 -14.21 -11.87
CA SER A 30 -13.56 -13.10 -10.93
C SER A 30 -12.09 -12.66 -10.86
N ARG A 31 -11.15 -13.60 -10.79
CA ARG A 31 -9.69 -13.35 -10.80
C ARG A 31 -9.24 -12.74 -12.13
N TYR A 32 -9.80 -13.21 -13.25
CA TYR A 32 -9.55 -12.63 -14.56
C TYR A 32 -10.03 -11.17 -14.67
N ARG A 33 -11.26 -10.88 -14.22
CA ARG A 33 -11.81 -9.51 -14.22
C ARG A 33 -10.96 -8.57 -13.38
N ALA A 34 -10.53 -8.99 -12.19
CA ALA A 34 -9.64 -8.19 -11.33
C ALA A 34 -8.30 -7.88 -12.03
N ARG A 35 -7.61 -8.89 -12.56
CA ARG A 35 -6.37 -8.71 -13.33
C ARG A 35 -6.55 -7.80 -14.55
N ARG A 36 -7.71 -7.86 -15.21
CA ARG A 36 -8.01 -6.97 -16.33
C ARG A 36 -8.17 -5.52 -15.85
N MET A 37 -8.90 -5.28 -14.76
CA MET A 37 -9.05 -3.94 -14.19
C MET A 37 -7.71 -3.33 -13.77
N ASP A 38 -6.80 -4.15 -13.25
CA ASP A 38 -5.44 -3.71 -12.92
C ASP A 38 -4.63 -3.30 -14.14
N ARG A 39 -4.70 -4.11 -15.22
CA ARG A 39 -4.08 -3.74 -16.51
C ARG A 39 -4.66 -2.47 -17.10
N GLU A 40 -5.96 -2.26 -16.97
CA GLU A 40 -6.59 -1.03 -17.46
C GLU A 40 -6.13 0.19 -16.67
N PHE A 41 -5.90 0.07 -15.36
CA PHE A 41 -5.31 1.16 -14.56
C PHE A 41 -3.90 1.50 -15.04
N ASP A 42 -3.03 0.50 -15.12
CA ASP A 42 -1.62 0.65 -15.54
C ASP A 42 -1.54 1.24 -16.95
N LYS A 43 -2.33 0.72 -17.89
CA LYS A 43 -2.40 1.22 -19.26
C LYS A 43 -2.95 2.65 -19.33
N LYS A 44 -3.99 2.96 -18.56
CA LYS A 44 -4.62 4.29 -18.55
C LYS A 44 -3.64 5.37 -18.08
N PHE A 45 -2.81 5.06 -17.09
CA PHE A 45 -1.92 6.04 -16.46
C PHE A 45 -0.45 5.91 -16.86
N GLY A 46 -0.10 4.93 -17.69
CA GLY A 46 1.28 4.71 -18.15
C GLY A 46 2.22 4.25 -17.05
N VAL A 47 1.71 3.49 -16.07
CA VAL A 47 2.44 2.99 -14.90
C VAL A 47 2.48 1.46 -14.89
N ASP A 48 3.41 0.88 -14.14
CA ASP A 48 3.50 -0.56 -13.86
C ASP A 48 3.30 -0.80 -12.37
N THR A 49 2.05 -1.01 -11.95
CA THR A 49 1.71 -1.27 -10.54
C THR A 49 1.13 -2.65 -10.31
N GLN A 50 0.82 -3.40 -11.37
CA GLN A 50 0.35 -4.78 -11.26
C GLN A 50 1.48 -5.77 -10.95
N GLY A 51 1.07 -6.96 -10.49
CA GLY A 51 1.94 -8.11 -10.28
C GLY A 51 1.78 -8.68 -8.88
N ILE A 52 2.07 -9.97 -8.72
CA ILE A 52 2.35 -10.55 -7.41
C ILE A 52 3.83 -10.91 -7.47
N ILE A 53 4.63 -10.29 -6.60
CA ILE A 53 6.06 -10.55 -6.53
C ILE A 53 6.32 -11.26 -5.21
N GLU A 54 6.85 -12.47 -5.30
CA GLU A 54 7.32 -13.24 -4.15
C GLU A 54 8.63 -12.63 -3.63
N LEU A 55 8.76 -12.58 -2.31
CA LEU A 55 9.89 -11.91 -1.65
C LEU A 55 11.24 -12.58 -1.90
N GLU A 56 11.24 -13.88 -2.22
CA GLU A 56 12.44 -14.69 -2.43
C GLU A 56 13.32 -14.19 -3.59
N GLY A 57 12.80 -13.30 -4.46
CA GLY A 57 13.52 -12.72 -5.59
C GLY A 57 13.87 -11.24 -5.48
N LEU A 58 13.69 -10.59 -4.33
CA LEU A 58 13.89 -9.14 -4.15
C LEU A 58 15.11 -8.81 -3.29
N GLN A 59 15.80 -7.72 -3.62
CA GLN A 59 16.82 -7.13 -2.75
C GLN A 59 16.14 -6.29 -1.66
N ILE A 60 16.35 -6.69 -0.40
CA ILE A 60 15.65 -6.14 0.76
C ILE A 60 16.64 -5.45 1.69
N THR A 61 16.29 -4.25 2.15
CA THR A 61 17.01 -3.54 3.23
C THR A 61 16.50 -3.96 4.61
N GLY A 62 17.40 -4.25 5.56
CA GLY A 62 17.07 -4.51 6.97
C GLY A 62 16.97 -5.99 7.36
N GLU A 63 16.76 -6.26 8.66
CA GLU A 63 16.77 -7.62 9.24
C GLU A 63 15.41 -8.34 9.17
N ASN A 64 14.31 -7.62 8.90
CA ASN A 64 12.95 -8.16 8.93
C ASN A 64 12.54 -8.97 7.67
N LEU A 65 13.52 -9.54 6.97
CA LEU A 65 13.41 -10.34 5.74
C LEU A 65 12.33 -11.44 5.82
N ARG A 66 12.20 -12.09 6.98
CA ARG A 66 11.30 -13.24 7.20
C ARG A 66 9.84 -12.85 7.45
N HIS A 67 9.54 -11.55 7.45
CA HIS A 67 8.28 -11.02 7.96
C HIS A 67 7.49 -10.22 6.92
N GLY A 68 8.03 -10.06 5.71
CA GLY A 68 7.30 -9.48 4.60
C GLY A 68 6.18 -10.40 4.10
N SER A 69 5.14 -9.80 3.53
CA SER A 69 4.18 -10.50 2.67
C SER A 69 4.56 -10.29 1.20
N GLY A 70 4.24 -11.23 0.31
CA GLY A 70 4.36 -11.01 -1.12
C GLY A 70 3.56 -9.78 -1.57
N TYR A 71 4.03 -9.08 -2.61
CA TYR A 71 3.39 -7.85 -3.08
C TYR A 71 1.97 -8.11 -3.62
N GLU A 72 0.98 -7.40 -3.09
CA GLU A 72 -0.37 -7.27 -3.67
C GLU A 72 -0.70 -5.78 -3.82
N GLN A 73 -1.20 -5.39 -4.97
CA GLN A 73 -1.55 -4.00 -5.26
C GLN A 73 -2.86 -3.56 -4.58
N THR A 74 -2.88 -2.31 -4.10
CA THR A 74 -4.09 -1.64 -3.60
C THR A 74 -5.20 -1.62 -4.65
N LYS A 75 -6.40 -2.06 -4.26
CA LYS A 75 -7.61 -1.94 -5.10
C LYS A 75 -8.19 -0.53 -4.98
N PRO A 76 -8.38 0.23 -6.08
CA PRO A 76 -8.89 1.61 -6.02
C PRO A 76 -10.21 1.76 -5.26
N ALA A 77 -11.15 0.84 -5.43
CA ALA A 77 -12.44 0.89 -4.73
C ALA A 77 -12.30 0.71 -3.21
N ASP A 78 -11.30 -0.03 -2.74
CA ASP A 78 -11.07 -0.22 -1.31
C ASP A 78 -10.34 0.99 -0.71
N PHE A 79 -9.41 1.57 -1.47
CA PHE A 79 -8.78 2.85 -1.13
C PHE A 79 -9.82 3.98 -1.00
N GLU A 80 -10.70 4.14 -1.99
CA GLU A 80 -11.77 5.15 -1.96
C GLU A 80 -12.70 4.98 -0.76
N LYS A 81 -13.06 3.74 -0.40
CA LYS A 81 -13.89 3.48 0.80
C LYS A 81 -13.20 3.93 2.08
N LEU A 82 -11.92 3.64 2.25
CA LEU A 82 -11.14 4.07 3.41
C LEU A 82 -11.05 5.60 3.47
N MET A 83 -10.68 6.22 2.34
CA MET A 83 -10.57 7.68 2.23
C MET A 83 -11.90 8.40 2.49
N SER A 84 -13.03 7.85 2.05
CA SER A 84 -14.37 8.43 2.28
C SER A 84 -14.80 8.47 3.76
N ALA A 85 -14.14 7.68 4.62
CA ALA A 85 -14.39 7.70 6.05
C ALA A 85 -13.67 8.86 6.76
N LEU A 86 -12.65 9.45 6.11
CA LEU A 86 -11.94 10.59 6.63
C LEU A 86 -12.75 11.86 6.38
N LYS A 87 -13.11 12.55 7.47
CA LYS A 87 -13.77 13.86 7.43
C LYS A 87 -12.74 14.93 7.82
N ILE A 88 -11.77 15.13 6.94
CA ILE A 88 -10.61 16.01 7.18
C ILE A 88 -10.39 16.97 6.02
N ARG A 89 -9.59 18.03 6.25
CA ARG A 89 -9.00 18.83 5.18
C ARG A 89 -7.64 18.22 4.82
N TYR A 90 -7.54 17.59 3.66
CA TYR A 90 -6.35 16.79 3.33
C TYR A 90 -5.06 17.61 3.30
N GLU A 91 -5.12 18.90 2.96
CA GLU A 91 -4.00 19.83 2.94
C GLU A 91 -3.33 20.09 4.30
N ASP A 92 -4.00 19.73 5.41
CA ASP A 92 -3.43 19.77 6.75
C ASP A 92 -2.59 18.53 7.09
N PHE A 93 -2.68 17.48 6.26
CA PHE A 93 -2.13 16.15 6.54
C PHE A 93 -1.03 15.75 5.57
N VAL A 94 -0.08 14.98 6.10
CA VAL A 94 0.84 14.14 5.33
C VAL A 94 0.21 12.76 5.18
N PHE A 95 0.30 12.17 4.00
CA PHE A 95 -0.06 10.76 3.78
C PHE A 95 1.21 9.90 3.79
N VAL A 96 1.22 8.81 4.55
CA VAL A 96 2.36 7.87 4.61
C VAL A 96 1.87 6.47 4.27
N ASP A 97 2.42 5.87 3.23
CA ASP A 97 2.15 4.49 2.82
C ASP A 97 3.30 3.58 3.28
N PHE A 98 3.00 2.70 4.22
CA PHE A 98 3.92 1.72 4.77
C PHE A 98 3.81 0.41 3.99
N GLY A 99 4.92 -0.01 3.35
CA GLY A 99 4.90 -1.10 2.37
C GLY A 99 4.34 -0.62 1.03
N SER A 100 4.79 0.55 0.55
CA SER A 100 4.21 1.23 -0.60
C SER A 100 4.32 0.46 -1.93
N GLY A 101 5.19 -0.57 -1.98
CA GLY A 101 5.42 -1.41 -3.14
C GLY A 101 5.72 -0.58 -4.38
N LYS A 102 5.07 -0.90 -5.51
CA LYS A 102 5.22 -0.11 -6.76
C LYS A 102 4.48 1.24 -6.76
N GLY A 103 3.95 1.68 -5.62
CA GLY A 103 3.39 3.01 -5.41
C GLY A 103 1.92 3.21 -5.78
N ARG A 104 1.11 2.15 -5.98
CA ARG A 104 -0.30 2.32 -6.36
C ARG A 104 -1.11 3.13 -5.35
N GLY A 105 -0.90 2.88 -4.05
CA GLY A 105 -1.50 3.66 -2.97
C GLY A 105 -1.12 5.14 -3.04
N LEU A 106 0.17 5.43 -3.27
CA LEU A 106 0.69 6.80 -3.46
C LEU A 106 0.02 7.52 -4.63
N LEU A 107 -0.11 6.86 -5.79
CA LEU A 107 -0.76 7.44 -6.97
C LEU A 107 -2.24 7.75 -6.70
N LEU A 108 -2.94 6.87 -5.98
CA LEU A 108 -4.33 7.09 -5.59
C LEU A 108 -4.46 8.23 -4.56
N ALA A 109 -3.58 8.28 -3.56
CA ALA A 109 -3.50 9.35 -2.57
C ALA A 109 -3.27 10.72 -3.23
N SER A 110 -2.53 10.76 -4.34
CA SER A 110 -2.25 11.98 -5.09
C SER A 110 -3.47 12.67 -5.68
N ASN A 111 -4.61 11.98 -5.76
CA ASN A 111 -5.88 12.57 -6.16
C ASN A 111 -6.53 13.44 -5.07
N TYR A 112 -5.96 13.45 -3.86
CA TYR A 112 -6.39 14.27 -2.72
C TYR A 112 -5.37 15.37 -2.45
N SER A 113 -5.80 16.48 -1.86
CA SER A 113 -5.01 17.69 -1.63
C SER A 113 -3.98 17.57 -0.50
N PHE A 114 -3.47 16.38 -0.20
CA PHE A 114 -2.47 16.16 0.85
C PHE A 114 -1.27 17.11 0.71
N ARG A 115 -0.75 17.57 1.85
CA ARG A 115 0.45 18.44 1.89
C ARG A 115 1.65 17.77 1.24
N LYS A 116 1.79 16.47 1.50
CA LYS A 116 2.88 15.61 1.04
C LYS A 116 2.43 14.16 1.09
N ILE A 117 2.95 13.35 0.18
CA ILE A 117 2.75 11.91 0.13
C ILE A 117 4.11 11.22 0.30
N ILE A 118 4.21 10.30 1.26
CA ILE A 118 5.44 9.58 1.58
C ILE A 118 5.20 8.09 1.33
N GLY A 119 6.13 7.44 0.63
CA GLY A 119 6.18 5.98 0.48
C GLY A 119 7.39 5.38 1.18
N VAL A 120 7.16 4.36 2.00
CA VAL A 120 8.22 3.58 2.66
C VAL A 120 8.16 2.15 2.14
N GLU A 121 9.25 1.69 1.54
CA GLU A 121 9.37 0.37 0.94
C GLU A 121 10.79 -0.17 1.19
N PHE A 122 10.91 -1.43 1.59
CA PHE A 122 12.22 -2.03 1.92
C PHE A 122 12.83 -2.77 0.72
N ALA A 123 12.03 -3.16 -0.27
CA ALA A 123 12.49 -3.83 -1.47
C ALA A 123 12.92 -2.81 -2.53
N THR A 124 14.21 -2.81 -2.87
CA THR A 124 14.82 -1.84 -3.78
C THR A 124 14.11 -1.82 -5.14
N GLU A 125 13.80 -2.98 -5.72
CA GLU A 125 13.17 -3.06 -7.04
C GLU A 125 11.73 -2.51 -7.04
N LEU A 126 11.00 -2.68 -5.94
CA LEU A 126 9.66 -2.11 -5.78
C LEU A 126 9.72 -0.59 -5.61
N HIS A 127 10.68 -0.12 -4.80
CA HIS A 127 10.94 1.29 -4.57
C HIS A 127 11.32 2.01 -5.88
N GLU A 128 12.26 1.47 -6.65
CA GLU A 128 12.66 2.01 -7.96
C GLU A 128 11.48 2.04 -8.95
N ALA A 129 10.66 0.97 -8.97
CA ALA A 129 9.45 0.94 -9.77
C ALA A 129 8.45 2.04 -9.35
N ALA A 130 8.29 2.29 -8.04
CA ALA A 130 7.44 3.37 -7.53
C ALA A 130 7.95 4.75 -7.97
N GLN A 131 9.26 5.00 -7.90
CA GLN A 131 9.87 6.23 -8.39
C GLN A 131 9.56 6.47 -9.87
N GLU A 132 9.74 5.44 -10.71
CA GLU A 132 9.47 5.56 -12.14
C GLU A 132 7.96 5.74 -12.43
N ASN A 133 7.10 5.04 -11.70
CA ASN A 133 5.66 5.20 -11.80
C ASN A 133 5.21 6.62 -11.47
N ILE A 134 5.70 7.20 -10.37
CA ILE A 134 5.42 8.60 -9.99
C ILE A 134 5.91 9.56 -11.08
N ARG A 135 7.11 9.35 -11.62
CA ARG A 135 7.67 10.19 -12.69
C ARG A 135 6.79 10.18 -13.94
N ARG A 136 6.24 9.02 -14.31
CA ARG A 136 5.36 8.83 -15.48
C ARG A 136 3.91 9.24 -15.23
N TYR A 137 3.45 9.19 -13.98
CA TYR A 137 2.04 9.33 -13.67
C TYR A 137 1.46 10.67 -14.12
N ARG A 138 0.42 10.62 -14.95
CA ARG A 138 -0.34 11.80 -15.37
C ARG A 138 -1.82 11.52 -15.15
N ASN A 139 -2.44 12.31 -14.28
CA ASN A 139 -3.88 12.25 -14.04
C ASN A 139 -4.41 13.67 -13.78
N HIS A 140 -5.54 14.02 -14.40
CA HIS A 140 -6.20 15.31 -14.17
C HIS A 140 -6.77 15.43 -12.76
N ALA A 141 -7.09 14.30 -12.10
CA ALA A 141 -7.54 14.30 -10.71
C ALA A 141 -6.39 14.52 -9.71
N GLN A 142 -5.12 14.51 -10.15
CA GLN A 142 -3.98 14.66 -9.26
C GLN A 142 -3.88 16.08 -8.68
N GLN A 143 -4.10 16.18 -7.37
CA GLN A 143 -4.05 17.41 -6.58
C GLN A 143 -2.72 17.57 -5.83
N CYS A 144 -2.09 16.47 -5.41
CA CYS A 144 -0.77 16.49 -4.76
C CYS A 144 0.31 15.94 -5.71
N ARG A 145 1.42 16.68 -5.84
CA ARG A 145 2.61 16.29 -6.62
C ARG A 145 3.89 16.23 -5.78
N ASN A 146 3.75 16.46 -4.47
CA ASN A 146 4.87 16.46 -3.53
C ASN A 146 5.05 15.05 -2.95
N PHE A 147 5.96 14.28 -3.54
CA PHE A 147 6.27 12.91 -3.13
C PHE A 147 7.67 12.83 -2.51
N GLU A 148 7.79 12.06 -1.43
CA GLU A 148 9.06 11.63 -0.86
C GLU A 148 9.05 10.11 -0.73
N LEU A 149 10.10 9.44 -1.20
CA LEU A 149 10.19 7.98 -1.15
C LEU A 149 11.42 7.57 -0.36
N TYR A 150 11.26 6.57 0.51
CA TYR A 150 12.32 6.03 1.33
C TYR A 150 12.47 4.53 1.06
N CYS A 151 13.69 4.11 0.71
CA CYS A 151 14.06 2.71 0.53
C CYS A 151 14.67 2.18 1.83
N GLN A 152 13.83 1.76 2.79
CA GLN A 152 14.26 1.33 4.11
C GLN A 152 13.18 0.50 4.83
N ASP A 153 13.57 -0.12 5.94
CA ASP A 153 12.64 -0.80 6.84
C ASP A 153 11.65 0.20 7.47
N ALA A 154 10.39 -0.23 7.59
CA ALA A 154 9.32 0.57 8.19
C ALA A 154 9.56 0.86 9.68
N VAL A 155 10.24 -0.05 10.39
CA VAL A 155 10.60 0.13 11.81
C VAL A 155 11.59 1.30 11.97
N ASP A 156 12.46 1.51 11.00
CA ASP A 156 13.49 2.56 11.04
C ASP A 156 13.00 3.92 10.51
N PHE A 157 11.75 4.00 10.04
CA PHE A 157 11.19 5.21 9.46
C PHE A 157 10.88 6.28 10.53
N PRO A 158 11.48 7.49 10.42
CA PRO A 158 11.22 8.57 11.37
C PRO A 158 9.81 9.13 11.15
N ILE A 159 8.95 8.98 12.17
CA ILE A 159 7.56 9.41 12.09
C ILE A 159 7.45 10.95 11.96
N PRO A 160 6.76 11.50 10.94
CA PRO A 160 6.62 12.95 10.76
C PRO A 160 5.93 13.64 11.93
N ARG A 161 6.33 14.88 12.22
CA ARG A 161 5.72 15.73 13.28
C ARG A 161 4.42 16.43 12.84
N ASP A 162 4.07 16.36 11.56
CA ASP A 162 2.80 16.85 11.02
C ASP A 162 1.62 15.95 11.42
N GLN A 163 0.39 16.41 11.19
CA GLN A 163 -0.77 15.52 11.21
C GLN A 163 -0.63 14.47 10.11
N VAL A 164 -0.91 13.20 10.40
CA VAL A 164 -0.61 12.09 9.46
C VAL A 164 -1.79 11.17 9.25
N VAL A 165 -1.99 10.76 7.99
CA VAL A 165 -2.78 9.60 7.62
C VAL A 165 -1.80 8.48 7.25
N PHE A 166 -1.66 7.49 8.13
CA PHE A 166 -0.90 6.26 7.82
C PHE A 166 -1.79 5.29 7.07
N TYR A 167 -1.26 4.71 6.01
CA TYR A 167 -1.90 3.69 5.22
C TYR A 167 -1.08 2.40 5.27
N PHE A 168 -1.79 1.29 5.50
CA PHE A 168 -1.22 -0.04 5.62
C PHE A 168 -2.02 -1.00 4.73
N TYR A 169 -1.41 -1.44 3.62
CA TYR A 169 -1.98 -2.46 2.76
C TYR A 169 -1.29 -3.80 2.97
N ASN A 170 -1.82 -4.59 3.91
CA ASN A 170 -1.24 -5.89 4.31
C ASN A 170 0.26 -5.81 4.64
N PRO A 171 0.66 -4.95 5.58
CA PRO A 171 1.97 -4.33 5.55
C PRO A 171 3.08 -5.32 5.96
N PHE A 172 2.92 -6.01 7.09
CA PHE A 172 3.95 -6.83 7.74
C PHE A 172 3.29 -7.83 8.70
N ASN A 173 4.08 -8.76 9.26
CA ASN A 173 3.62 -9.60 10.37
C ASN A 173 3.35 -8.78 11.66
N GLU A 174 2.82 -9.47 12.68
CA GLU A 174 2.46 -8.85 13.96
C GLU A 174 3.62 -8.15 14.66
N GLU A 175 4.82 -8.73 14.62
CA GLU A 175 6.01 -8.18 15.30
C GLU A 175 6.43 -6.83 14.72
N VAL A 176 6.56 -6.74 13.40
CA VAL A 176 6.91 -5.48 12.73
C VAL A 176 5.79 -4.46 12.92
N MET A 177 4.52 -4.89 12.84
CA MET A 177 3.39 -4.01 13.09
C MET A 177 3.42 -3.43 14.51
N ALA A 178 3.76 -4.23 15.53
CA ALA A 178 3.86 -3.77 16.91
C ALA A 178 4.96 -2.70 17.08
N LYS A 179 6.14 -2.93 16.48
CA LYS A 179 7.25 -1.96 16.50
C LYS A 179 6.87 -0.64 15.81
N VAL A 180 6.24 -0.70 14.64
CA VAL A 180 5.77 0.50 13.92
C VAL A 180 4.71 1.24 14.73
N LEU A 181 3.73 0.55 15.31
CA LEU A 181 2.70 1.18 16.15
C LEU A 181 3.30 1.80 17.43
N ALA A 182 4.32 1.16 18.03
CA ALA A 182 5.05 1.72 19.16
C ALA A 182 5.76 3.02 18.77
N ASN A 183 6.44 3.06 17.61
CA ASN A 183 7.09 4.27 17.10
C ASN A 183 6.08 5.39 16.81
N ILE A 184 4.93 5.06 16.21
CA ILE A 184 3.86 6.03 15.98
C ILE A 184 3.34 6.56 17.33
N ARG A 185 3.07 5.68 18.30
CA ARG A 185 2.59 6.08 19.63
C ARG A 185 3.60 6.99 20.34
N GLN A 186 4.87 6.61 20.39
CA GLN A 186 5.92 7.42 20.99
C GLN A 186 6.02 8.79 20.31
N SER A 187 5.84 8.85 18.98
CA SER A 187 5.82 10.13 18.26
C SER A 187 4.66 11.03 18.71
N ILE A 188 3.49 10.47 19.06
CA ILE A 188 2.33 11.22 19.57
C ILE A 188 2.61 11.71 20.99
N GLU A 189 3.21 10.87 21.85
CA GLU A 189 3.58 11.24 23.22
C GLU A 189 4.59 12.40 23.22
N ASN A 190 5.57 12.37 22.32
CA ASN A 190 6.57 13.45 22.18
C ASN A 190 6.00 14.71 21.50
N HIS A 191 5.10 14.53 20.52
CA HIS A 191 4.52 15.61 19.72
C HIS A 191 3.03 15.35 19.47
N PRO A 192 2.16 15.75 20.41
CA PRO A 192 0.71 15.52 20.31
C PRO A 192 0.12 16.16 19.06
N ARG A 193 -0.55 15.35 18.24
CA ARG A 193 -1.20 15.75 16.99
C ARG A 193 -2.22 14.71 16.55
N GLU A 194 -3.06 15.08 15.58
CA GLU A 194 -4.05 14.18 15.02
C GLU A 194 -3.40 13.18 14.05
N ILE A 195 -3.71 11.90 14.25
CA ILE A 195 -3.28 10.81 13.39
C ILE A 195 -4.48 9.93 13.03
N PHE A 196 -4.54 9.50 11.78
CA PHE A 196 -5.43 8.46 11.29
C PHE A 196 -4.63 7.24 10.82
N ILE A 197 -5.19 6.06 11.05
CA ILE A 197 -4.65 4.80 10.50
C ILE A 197 -5.71 4.19 9.60
N LEU A 198 -5.37 3.99 8.33
CA LEU A 198 -6.15 3.29 7.33
C LEU A 198 -5.56 1.89 7.13
N TYR A 199 -6.22 0.88 7.68
CA TYR A 199 -5.70 -0.49 7.67
C TYR A 199 -6.55 -1.41 6.79
N CYS A 200 -5.99 -1.82 5.65
CA CYS A 200 -6.53 -2.88 4.80
C CYS A 200 -6.12 -4.27 5.31
N ASN A 201 -7.03 -5.23 5.21
CA ASN A 201 -6.91 -6.57 5.78
C ASN A 201 -6.51 -6.52 7.25
N SER A 202 -7.27 -5.75 8.04
CA SER A 202 -7.01 -5.49 9.46
C SER A 202 -7.13 -6.76 10.31
N VAL A 203 -6.07 -7.57 10.29
CA VAL A 203 -5.93 -8.83 11.05
C VAL A 203 -5.47 -8.57 12.49
N HIS A 204 -4.71 -7.50 12.72
CA HIS A 204 -4.18 -7.12 14.04
C HIS A 204 -4.96 -5.96 14.68
N ARG A 205 -6.29 -6.05 14.72
CA ARG A 205 -7.16 -4.96 15.25
C ARG A 205 -6.88 -4.64 16.70
N ASP A 206 -6.76 -5.68 17.53
CA ASP A 206 -6.55 -5.54 18.96
C ASP A 206 -5.20 -4.90 19.26
N LEU A 207 -4.18 -5.18 18.44
CA LEU A 207 -2.88 -4.52 18.51
C LEU A 207 -3.01 -3.01 18.26
N VAL A 208 -3.68 -2.60 17.18
CA VAL A 208 -3.89 -1.17 16.88
C VAL A 208 -4.64 -0.47 18.03
N ARG A 209 -5.66 -1.12 18.60
CA ARG A 209 -6.39 -0.59 19.76
C ARG A 209 -5.52 -0.50 21.02
N HIS A 210 -4.71 -1.53 21.27
CA HIS A 210 -3.76 -1.57 22.39
C HIS A 210 -2.78 -0.39 22.36
N TYR A 211 -2.33 0.03 21.17
CA TYR A 211 -1.46 1.20 21.04
C TYR A 211 -2.19 2.56 21.13
N GLY A 212 -3.51 2.58 21.37
CA GLY A 212 -4.27 3.80 21.67
C GLY A 212 -4.99 4.43 20.47
N PHE A 213 -5.44 3.60 19.53
CA PHE A 213 -6.20 4.05 18.37
C PHE A 213 -7.65 3.55 18.43
N ALA A 214 -8.61 4.48 18.33
CA ALA A 214 -10.04 4.19 18.35
C ALA A 214 -10.57 3.91 16.94
N GLU A 215 -11.39 2.87 16.78
CA GLU A 215 -12.07 2.59 15.50
C GLU A 215 -13.12 3.66 15.20
N LEU A 216 -13.02 4.29 14.03
CA LEU A 216 -14.04 5.20 13.49
C LEU A 216 -15.04 4.47 12.58
N LYS A 217 -14.53 3.55 11.78
CA LYS A 217 -15.32 2.77 10.83
C LYS A 217 -14.61 1.47 10.56
N SER A 218 -15.34 0.36 10.64
CA SER A 218 -14.78 -0.94 10.32
C SER A 218 -15.76 -1.81 9.54
N ASN A 219 -15.21 -2.68 8.69
CA ASN A 219 -15.93 -3.76 8.00
C ASN A 219 -15.05 -5.01 8.02
N ARG A 220 -15.49 -6.12 7.40
CA ARG A 220 -14.75 -7.40 7.40
C ARG A 220 -13.27 -7.27 6.98
N TRP A 221 -12.94 -6.33 6.10
CA TRP A 221 -11.63 -6.23 5.46
C TRP A 221 -10.86 -4.95 5.82
N HIS A 222 -11.56 -3.89 6.23
CA HIS A 222 -10.97 -2.56 6.36
C HIS A 222 -11.34 -1.93 7.68
N THR A 223 -10.39 -1.22 8.29
CA THR A 223 -10.64 -0.42 9.49
C THR A 223 -9.97 0.94 9.38
N VAL A 224 -10.69 1.98 9.79
CA VAL A 224 -10.19 3.34 9.95
C VAL A 224 -10.13 3.64 11.43
N TYR A 225 -8.97 4.09 11.89
CA TYR A 225 -8.75 4.49 13.26
C TYR A 225 -8.36 5.96 13.37
N ARG A 226 -8.55 6.52 14.56
CA ARG A 226 -8.06 7.84 14.97
C ARG A 226 -7.28 7.71 16.27
N SER A 227 -6.19 8.46 16.39
CA SER A 227 -5.44 8.56 17.65
C SER A 227 -6.36 9.01 18.79
N MET A 228 -6.32 8.31 19.92
CA MET A 228 -6.99 8.77 21.14
C MET A 228 -6.25 9.99 21.71
N THR A 229 -6.98 10.90 22.37
CA THR A 229 -6.36 11.98 23.14
C THR A 229 -5.52 11.41 24.27
N CYS A 230 -4.46 12.10 24.70
CA CYS A 230 -3.49 11.61 25.70
C CYS A 230 -4.16 11.08 26.99
N GLU A 231 -5.28 11.70 27.41
CA GLU A 231 -6.09 11.28 28.57
C GLU A 231 -6.78 9.91 28.42
N ARG A 232 -6.89 9.38 27.19
CA ARG A 232 -7.60 8.14 26.85
C ARG A 232 -6.67 7.04 26.38
N LEU A 233 -5.35 7.25 26.41
CA LEU A 233 -4.39 6.22 26.03
C LEU A 233 -4.33 5.13 27.12
N PRO A 234 -4.41 3.83 26.75
CA PRO A 234 -4.16 2.76 27.70
C PRO A 234 -2.71 2.82 28.21
N SER A 235 -2.50 2.44 29.47
CA SER A 235 -1.16 2.21 30.04
C SER A 235 -0.58 0.95 29.42
N LEU A 236 0.56 1.08 28.73
CA LEU A 236 1.32 -0.09 28.25
C LEU A 236 2.02 -0.71 29.45
N SER A 237 1.51 -1.82 29.99
CA SER A 237 2.25 -2.65 30.94
C SER A 237 3.30 -3.44 30.15
N HIS A 238 4.58 -3.21 30.49
CA HIS A 238 5.74 -3.93 29.95
C HIS A 238 5.67 -5.44 30.23
#